data_AF-A0A8H6ZIE1-F1
#
_entry.id   AF-A0A8H6ZIE1-F1
#
_cell.length_a   1.000
_cell.length_b   1.000
_cell.length_c   1.000
_cell.angle_alpha   90.00
_cell.angle_beta   90.00
_cell.angle_gamma   90.00
#
_symmetry.space_group_name_H-M   'P 1'
#
loop_
_entity.id
_entity.type
_entity.pdbx_description
1 polymer ?
#
loop_
_entity_poly.entity_id
_entity_poly.type
_entity_poly.pdbx_seq_one_letter_code
_entity_poly.pdbx_strand_id
1 'polypeptide(L)'
;MPSPFVPRLGTNYCPTDEEILEINVLLVEPILRLKGLDDEITNLQKVMDKLAEERGRVAAYIEAHKALISPVRRLPLDIIQELFVACLPTHRNCVMSASEAPVLLGRVCSSWRAISHTTPRLWSSLHVVEPLQNLADPTSASFEEKVARRLEITQTWLGRSGQCPLSISLQSALEPASPPGTATPSGTSMRFMRTLLAFAPRWQHVRFTAPLSLLSEVMSHFDAEVPLLETVAFQQPPRLQFAALCLGAFQHTARRSNLEPFYPRSHLPVYTSTAPMEPVNDSDSWWT
;
A
#
# COMPACT_ATOMS: atom_id res chain seq x y z
N MET A 1 -34.65 44.30 10.45
CA MET A 1 -34.79 45.72 10.84
C MET A 1 -35.69 46.42 9.84
N PRO A 2 -36.62 47.28 10.27
CA PRO A 2 -37.44 48.04 9.34
C PRO A 2 -36.56 49.06 8.61
N SER A 3 -36.56 49.02 7.27
CA SER A 3 -35.87 50.00 6.43
C SER A 3 -36.83 50.45 5.32
N PRO A 4 -37.02 51.77 5.12
CA PRO A 4 -37.87 52.28 4.03
C PRO A 4 -37.29 51.98 2.65
N PHE A 5 -36.01 51.60 2.58
CA PHE A 5 -35.30 51.31 1.33
C PHE A 5 -35.45 49.86 0.84
N VAL A 6 -36.13 48.97 1.59
CA VAL A 6 -36.32 47.55 1.23
C VAL A 6 -36.79 47.33 -0.22
N PRO A 7 -37.79 48.07 -0.76
CA PRO A 7 -38.25 47.89 -2.15
C PRO A 7 -37.21 48.25 -3.21
N ARG A 8 -36.16 48.99 -2.85
CA ARG A 8 -35.13 49.50 -3.76
C ARG A 8 -33.84 48.68 -3.72
N LEU A 9 -33.68 47.79 -2.73
CA LEU A 9 -32.52 46.91 -2.62
C LEU A 9 -32.43 45.97 -3.84
N GLY A 10 -31.24 45.81 -4.42
CA GLY A 10 -31.01 44.95 -5.59
C GLY A 10 -31.47 45.54 -6.93
N THR A 11 -31.80 46.83 -7.00
CA THR A 11 -32.15 47.55 -8.23
C THR A 11 -31.05 48.53 -8.65
N ASN A 12 -31.14 49.12 -9.85
CA ASN A 12 -30.24 50.18 -10.32
C ASN A 12 -30.64 51.59 -9.83
N TYR A 13 -31.44 51.69 -8.75
CA TYR A 13 -31.87 52.97 -8.20
C TYR A 13 -30.68 53.76 -7.62
N CYS A 14 -30.61 55.07 -7.93
CA CYS A 14 -29.58 55.97 -7.41
C CYS A 14 -30.17 56.82 -6.26
N PRO A 15 -29.68 56.67 -5.01
CA PRO A 15 -30.17 57.45 -3.87
C PRO A 15 -29.78 58.94 -3.97
N THR A 16 -30.61 59.82 -3.41
CA THR A 16 -30.26 61.24 -3.23
C THR A 16 -29.30 61.43 -2.05
N ASP A 17 -28.67 62.61 -1.94
CA ASP A 17 -27.76 62.92 -0.82
C ASP A 17 -28.43 62.78 0.55
N GLU A 18 -29.71 63.15 0.67
CA GLU A 18 -30.50 62.98 1.90
C GLU A 18 -30.74 61.49 2.22
N GLU A 19 -31.08 60.69 1.20
CA GLU A 19 -31.28 59.25 1.36
C GLU A 19 -29.97 58.54 1.74
N ILE A 20 -28.81 59.00 1.24
CA ILE A 20 -27.49 58.49 1.65
C ILE A 20 -27.26 58.72 3.14
N LEU A 21 -27.61 59.90 3.67
CA LEU A 21 -27.49 60.20 5.10
C LEU A 21 -28.40 59.29 5.94
N GLU A 22 -29.65 59.09 5.52
CA GLU A 22 -30.58 58.18 6.20
C GLU A 22 -30.08 56.72 6.20
N ILE A 23 -29.57 56.24 5.06
CA ILE A 23 -28.98 54.90 4.94
C ILE A 23 -27.79 54.76 5.88
N ASN A 24 -26.89 55.74 5.93
CA ASN A 24 -25.74 55.71 6.82
C ASN A 24 -26.14 55.59 8.30
N VAL A 25 -27.18 56.31 8.73
CA VAL A 25 -27.72 56.20 10.09
C VAL A 25 -28.31 54.81 10.35
N LEU A 26 -29.06 54.25 9.39
CA LEU A 26 -29.63 52.90 9.50
C LEU A 26 -28.57 51.79 9.57
N LEU A 27 -27.39 52.00 8.98
CA LEU A 27 -26.30 51.02 8.96
C LEU A 27 -25.46 50.97 10.24
N VAL A 28 -25.53 51.98 11.11
CA VAL A 28 -24.67 52.05 12.32
C VAL A 28 -24.86 50.83 13.22
N GLU A 29 -26.10 50.48 13.58
CA GLU A 29 -26.36 49.34 14.48
C GLU A 29 -25.99 47.99 13.83
N PRO A 30 -26.41 47.68 12.57
CA PRO A 30 -26.06 46.41 11.94
C PRO A 30 -24.56 46.19 11.80
N ILE A 31 -23.80 47.25 11.51
CA ILE A 31 -22.33 47.19 11.43
C ILE A 31 -21.73 46.85 12.81
N LEU A 32 -22.20 47.50 13.87
CA LEU A 32 -21.74 47.21 15.24
C LEU A 32 -22.12 45.79 15.67
N ARG A 33 -23.34 45.34 15.34
CA ARG A 33 -23.79 43.99 15.67
C ARG A 33 -23.00 42.93 14.93
N LEU A 34 -22.72 43.15 13.63
CA LEU A 34 -21.89 42.26 12.82
C LEU A 34 -20.48 42.14 13.43
N LYS A 35 -19.85 43.26 13.77
CA LYS A 35 -18.55 43.27 14.44
C LYS A 35 -18.55 42.47 15.75
N GLY A 36 -19.59 42.64 16.58
CA GLY A 36 -19.71 41.88 17.83
C GLY A 36 -19.86 40.36 17.61
N LEU A 37 -20.57 39.95 16.56
CA LEU A 37 -20.68 38.54 16.19
C LEU A 37 -19.35 37.99 15.67
N ASP A 38 -18.60 38.75 14.85
CA ASP A 38 -17.29 38.34 14.35
C ASP A 38 -16.27 38.17 15.49
N ASP A 39 -16.29 39.07 16.48
CA ASP A 39 -15.47 38.97 17.69
C ASP A 39 -15.82 37.73 18.51
N GLU A 40 -17.12 37.42 18.67
CA GLU A 40 -17.59 36.23 19.37
C GLU A 40 -17.23 34.94 18.64
N ILE A 41 -17.41 34.88 17.31
CA ILE A 41 -16.98 33.76 16.46
C ILE A 41 -15.48 33.54 16.63
N THR A 42 -14.68 34.61 16.58
CA THR A 42 -13.23 34.53 16.74
C THR A 42 -12.84 34.00 18.12
N ASN A 43 -13.54 34.43 19.17
CA ASN A 43 -13.28 33.94 20.52
C ASN A 43 -13.67 32.47 20.69
N LEU A 44 -14.84 32.06 20.20
CA LEU A 44 -15.29 30.67 20.24
C LEU A 44 -14.37 29.76 19.43
N GLN A 45 -13.88 30.21 18.28
CA GLN A 45 -12.91 29.45 17.48
C GLN A 45 -11.63 29.18 18.29
N LYS A 46 -11.09 30.18 18.99
CA LYS A 46 -9.92 29.99 19.87
C LYS A 46 -10.17 28.97 20.98
N VAL A 47 -11.38 28.98 21.57
CA VAL A 47 -11.77 28.00 22.59
C VAL A 47 -11.85 26.59 21.99
N MET A 48 -12.45 26.46 20.80
CA MET A 48 -12.53 25.19 20.08
C MET A 48 -11.15 24.63 19.76
N ASP A 49 -10.23 25.46 19.26
CA ASP A 49 -8.87 25.04 18.93
C ASP A 49 -8.12 24.54 20.16
N LYS A 50 -8.23 25.25 21.29
CA LYS A 50 -7.64 24.84 22.57
C LYS A 50 -8.19 23.50 23.06
N LEU A 51 -9.51 23.32 23.01
CA LEU A 51 -10.15 22.07 23.43
C LEU A 51 -9.82 20.91 22.49
N ALA A 52 -9.65 21.17 21.19
CA ALA A 52 -9.23 20.16 20.23
C ALA A 52 -7.80 19.67 20.50
N GLU A 53 -6.88 20.59 20.82
CA GLU A 53 -5.51 20.26 21.25
C GLU A 53 -5.54 19.44 22.55
N GLU A 54 -6.29 19.87 23.56
CA GLU A 54 -6.41 19.16 24.82
C GLU A 54 -7.01 17.76 24.64
N ARG A 55 -8.08 17.63 23.85
CA ARG A 55 -8.67 16.35 23.46
C ARG A 55 -7.62 15.46 22.79
N GLY A 56 -6.83 15.99 21.87
CA GLY A 56 -5.75 15.26 21.19
C GLY A 56 -4.72 14.71 22.17
N ARG A 57 -4.26 15.54 23.12
CA ARG A 57 -3.32 15.12 24.18
C ARG A 57 -3.89 14.04 25.10
N VAL A 58 -5.12 14.22 25.57
CA VAL A 58 -5.79 13.23 26.45
C VAL A 58 -6.05 11.92 25.72
N ALA A 59 -6.50 11.97 24.46
CA ALA A 59 -6.70 10.78 23.64
C ALA A 59 -5.38 10.00 23.46
N ALA A 60 -4.28 10.69 23.13
CA ALA A 60 -2.97 10.06 23.01
C ALA A 60 -2.50 9.41 24.32
N TYR A 61 -2.71 10.08 25.47
CA TYR A 61 -2.41 9.53 26.79
C TYR A 61 -3.20 8.25 27.07
N ILE A 62 -4.51 8.26 26.82
CA ILE A 62 -5.38 7.08 27.01
C ILE A 62 -4.92 5.92 26.12
N GLU A 63 -4.70 6.16 24.83
CA GLU A 63 -4.30 5.11 23.89
C GLU A 63 -2.93 4.52 24.22
N ALA A 64 -1.97 5.34 24.70
CA ALA A 64 -0.69 4.84 25.19
C ALA A 64 -0.85 3.88 26.38
N HIS A 65 -1.71 4.21 27.34
CA HIS A 65 -1.96 3.35 28.50
C HIS A 65 -2.76 2.10 28.15
N LYS A 66 -3.74 2.21 27.26
CA LYS A 66 -4.45 1.03 26.71
C LYS A 66 -3.47 0.10 25.99
N ALA A 67 -2.56 0.64 25.19
CA ALA A 67 -1.54 -0.14 24.50
C ALA A 67 -0.61 -0.87 25.49
N LEU A 68 -0.26 -0.24 26.63
CA LEU A 68 0.54 -0.86 27.69
C LEU A 68 -0.16 -2.06 28.35
N ILE A 69 -1.46 -1.97 28.58
CA ILE A 69 -2.24 -3.06 29.20
C ILE A 69 -2.84 -4.04 28.18
N SER A 70 -2.53 -3.87 26.89
CA SER A 70 -3.05 -4.72 25.82
C SER A 70 -2.71 -6.20 26.07
N PRO A 71 -3.68 -7.12 25.99
CA PRO A 71 -3.44 -8.55 26.22
C PRO A 71 -2.32 -9.15 25.38
N VAL A 72 -2.10 -8.64 24.16
CA VAL A 72 -1.06 -9.12 23.25
C VAL A 72 0.35 -9.01 23.83
N ARG A 73 0.60 -8.04 24.73
CA ARG A 73 1.90 -7.87 25.40
C ARG A 73 2.19 -8.93 26.46
N ARG A 74 1.16 -9.66 26.90
CA ARG A 74 1.26 -10.75 27.89
C ARG A 74 1.25 -12.13 27.25
N LEU A 75 1.08 -12.22 25.92
CA LEU A 75 1.13 -13.49 25.23
C LEU A 75 2.57 -14.02 25.24
N PRO A 76 2.77 -15.32 25.54
CA PRO A 76 4.03 -15.98 25.31
C PRO A 76 4.50 -15.82 23.85
N LEU A 77 5.83 -15.78 23.66
CA LEU A 77 6.43 -15.51 22.35
C LEU A 77 5.99 -16.52 21.29
N ASP A 78 5.98 -17.81 21.63
CA ASP A 78 5.52 -18.91 20.79
C ASP A 78 4.08 -18.72 20.30
N ILE A 79 3.18 -18.26 21.17
CA ILE A 79 1.79 -17.96 20.80
C ILE A 79 1.73 -16.80 19.79
N ILE A 80 2.52 -15.75 19.98
CA ILE A 80 2.59 -14.64 19.01
C ILE A 80 3.12 -15.13 17.66
N GLN A 81 4.14 -15.99 17.67
CA GLN A 81 4.70 -16.58 16.46
C GLN A 81 3.67 -17.43 15.71
N GLU A 82 2.89 -18.26 16.41
CA GLU A 82 1.81 -19.04 15.78
C GLU A 82 0.70 -18.14 15.22
N LEU A 83 0.33 -17.06 15.92
CA LEU A 83 -0.62 -16.08 15.40
C LEU A 83 -0.11 -15.43 14.12
N PHE A 84 1.18 -15.08 14.06
CA PHE A 84 1.78 -14.51 12.85
C PHE A 84 1.77 -15.50 11.69
N VAL A 85 2.06 -16.78 11.95
CA VAL A 85 2.00 -17.83 10.92
C VAL A 85 0.57 -18.02 10.42
N ALA A 86 -0.42 -17.94 11.30
CA ALA A 86 -1.83 -18.00 10.93
C ALA A 86 -2.30 -16.82 10.06
N CYS A 87 -1.55 -15.70 10.02
CA CYS A 87 -1.83 -14.56 9.14
C CYS A 87 -1.31 -14.76 7.71
N LEU A 88 -0.54 -15.81 7.43
CA LEU A 88 -0.02 -16.05 6.08
C LEU A 88 -1.15 -16.49 5.12
N PRO A 89 -1.02 -16.20 3.82
CA PRO A 89 -1.95 -16.72 2.82
C PRO A 89 -1.98 -18.25 2.82
N THR A 90 -3.18 -18.83 2.81
CA THR A 90 -3.38 -20.29 2.84
C THR A 90 -3.41 -20.93 1.45
N HIS A 91 -3.78 -20.17 0.41
CA HIS A 91 -4.03 -20.71 -0.94
C HIS A 91 -2.90 -20.41 -1.94
N ARG A 92 -1.91 -19.61 -1.56
CA ARG A 92 -0.81 -19.20 -2.44
C ARG A 92 0.44 -18.87 -1.63
N ASN A 93 1.57 -18.74 -2.32
CA ASN A 93 2.78 -18.26 -1.69
C ASN A 93 2.70 -16.76 -1.35
N CYS A 94 3.46 -16.36 -0.33
CA CYS A 94 3.53 -14.98 0.14
C CYS A 94 4.16 -14.08 -0.93
N VAL A 95 3.61 -12.88 -1.12
CA VAL A 95 4.20 -11.87 -2.02
C VAL A 95 5.03 -10.86 -1.25
N MET A 96 6.01 -10.25 -1.93
CA MET A 96 6.84 -9.17 -1.38
C MET A 96 6.06 -7.83 -1.32
N SER A 97 4.94 -7.80 -0.60
CA SER A 97 4.08 -6.62 -0.47
C SER A 97 4.06 -6.08 0.96
N ALA A 98 4.16 -4.76 1.09
CA ALA A 98 4.00 -4.07 2.37
C ALA A 98 2.62 -4.26 3.02
N SER A 99 1.61 -4.61 2.22
CA SER A 99 0.22 -4.79 2.66
C SER A 99 -0.12 -6.23 3.06
N GLU A 100 0.84 -7.15 3.04
CA GLU A 100 0.60 -8.57 3.30
C GLU A 100 1.62 -9.17 4.26
N ALA A 101 1.21 -10.17 5.04
CA ALA A 101 2.14 -10.94 5.86
C ALA A 101 3.13 -11.72 4.97
N PRO A 102 4.38 -11.93 5.43
CA PRO A 102 4.94 -11.52 6.72
C PRO A 102 5.40 -10.06 6.83
N VAL A 103 5.51 -9.31 5.72
CA VAL A 103 6.08 -7.95 5.71
C VAL A 103 5.22 -6.97 6.50
N LEU A 104 3.90 -7.05 6.37
CA LEU A 104 2.94 -6.21 7.10
C LEU A 104 3.15 -6.30 8.62
N LEU A 105 3.42 -7.51 9.14
CA LEU A 105 3.60 -7.73 10.57
C LEU A 105 4.80 -6.96 11.13
N GLY A 106 5.88 -6.84 10.34
CA GLY A 106 7.07 -6.04 10.69
C GLY A 106 6.85 -4.52 10.64
N ARG A 107 5.71 -4.05 10.13
CA ARG A 107 5.35 -2.63 10.05
C ARG A 107 4.52 -2.15 11.24
N VAL A 108 4.00 -3.06 12.07
CA VAL A 108 3.13 -2.72 13.20
C VAL A 108 3.90 -2.01 14.31
N CYS A 109 4.97 -2.62 14.81
CA CYS A 109 5.87 -2.01 15.79
C CYS A 109 7.25 -2.68 15.79
N SER A 110 8.22 -2.12 16.51
CA SER A 110 9.59 -2.66 16.60
C SER A 110 9.65 -4.07 17.20
N SER A 111 8.82 -4.35 18.21
CA SER A 111 8.72 -5.68 18.83
C SER A 111 8.20 -6.73 17.83
N TRP A 112 7.13 -6.42 17.08
CA TRP A 112 6.59 -7.33 16.07
C TRP A 112 7.58 -7.56 14.92
N ARG A 113 8.34 -6.53 14.54
CA ARG A 113 9.43 -6.67 13.56
C ARG A 113 10.50 -7.63 14.03
N ALA A 114 10.96 -7.50 15.28
CA ALA A 114 11.93 -8.41 15.86
C ALA A 114 11.41 -9.86 15.86
N ILE A 115 10.18 -10.07 16.33
CA ILE A 115 9.54 -11.39 16.33
C ILE A 115 9.42 -11.95 14.91
N SER A 116 8.98 -11.15 13.94
CA SER A 116 8.86 -11.56 12.54
C SER A 116 10.21 -12.00 11.97
N HIS A 117 11.27 -11.23 12.22
CA HIS A 117 12.62 -11.57 11.77
C HIS A 117 13.17 -12.86 12.40
N THR A 118 12.85 -13.13 13.67
CA THR A 118 13.31 -14.33 14.39
C THR A 118 12.37 -15.54 14.25
N THR A 119 11.41 -15.50 13.32
CA THR A 119 10.45 -16.60 13.10
C THR A 119 10.60 -17.15 11.68
N PRO A 120 11.50 -18.13 11.44
CA PRO A 120 11.82 -18.62 10.10
C PRO A 120 10.62 -19.14 9.30
N ARG A 121 9.64 -19.76 9.96
CA ARG A 121 8.40 -20.26 9.33
C ARG A 121 7.58 -19.18 8.63
N LEU A 122 7.72 -17.91 9.00
CA LEU A 122 7.04 -16.81 8.32
C LEU A 122 7.58 -16.54 6.92
N TRP A 123 8.84 -16.90 6.68
CA TRP A 123 9.58 -16.60 5.46
C TRP A 123 9.76 -17.83 4.58
N SER A 124 9.19 -18.98 4.96
CA SER A 124 9.35 -20.26 4.24
C SER A 124 8.55 -20.33 2.94
N SER A 125 7.61 -19.41 2.71
CA SER A 125 6.84 -19.32 1.48
C SER A 125 7.15 -18.02 0.75
N LEU A 126 7.37 -18.09 -0.57
CA LEU A 126 7.67 -16.91 -1.39
C LEU A 126 7.19 -17.06 -2.84
N HIS A 127 6.52 -16.01 -3.33
CA HIS A 127 6.23 -15.80 -4.74
C HIS A 127 7.10 -14.66 -5.29
N VAL A 128 7.90 -14.99 -6.30
CA VAL A 128 8.79 -14.07 -7.00
C VAL A 128 8.20 -13.77 -8.38
N VAL A 129 8.08 -12.48 -8.70
CA VAL A 129 7.71 -12.00 -10.04
C VAL A 129 8.89 -11.21 -10.58
N GLU A 130 9.37 -11.59 -11.77
CA GLU A 130 10.46 -10.87 -12.43
C GLU A 130 9.99 -9.45 -12.81
N PRO A 131 10.80 -8.41 -12.54
CA PRO A 131 10.48 -7.07 -13.00
C PRO A 131 10.27 -7.06 -14.52
N LEU A 132 9.23 -6.36 -14.98
CA LEU A 132 9.01 -6.14 -16.40
C LEU A 132 9.85 -4.95 -16.88
N GLN A 133 10.49 -5.10 -18.04
CA GLN A 133 11.15 -3.99 -18.70
C GLN A 133 10.09 -3.02 -19.23
N ASN A 134 10.19 -1.74 -18.87
CA ASN A 134 9.31 -0.73 -19.42
C ASN A 134 9.79 -0.39 -20.84
N LEU A 135 9.06 -0.82 -21.86
CA LEU A 135 9.42 -0.54 -23.26
C LEU A 135 9.33 0.96 -23.61
N ALA A 136 8.61 1.77 -22.80
CA ALA A 136 8.49 3.21 -22.98
C ALA A 136 9.61 4.02 -22.28
N ASP A 137 10.36 3.39 -21.38
CA ASP A 137 11.55 3.96 -20.73
C ASP A 137 12.69 2.94 -20.87
N PRO A 138 13.39 2.96 -22.02
CA PRO A 138 14.39 1.95 -22.36
C PRO A 138 15.72 2.11 -21.62
N THR A 139 15.80 2.96 -20.58
CA THR A 139 17.04 3.10 -19.81
C THR A 139 17.34 1.80 -19.06
N SER A 140 18.46 1.15 -19.41
CA SER A 140 18.89 -0.12 -18.81
C SER A 140 19.20 0.01 -17.31
N ALA A 141 19.63 1.21 -16.86
CA ALA A 141 19.95 1.48 -15.46
C ALA A 141 18.74 1.30 -14.53
N SER A 142 17.58 1.87 -14.87
CA SER A 142 16.34 1.75 -14.08
C SER A 142 15.83 0.30 -14.00
N PHE A 143 16.04 -0.48 -15.07
CA PHE A 143 15.66 -1.90 -15.09
C PHE A 143 16.60 -2.76 -14.26
N GLU A 144 17.91 -2.61 -14.44
CA GLU A 144 18.91 -3.38 -13.68
C GLU A 144 18.86 -3.08 -12.18
N GLU A 145 18.61 -1.84 -11.77
CA GLU A 145 18.39 -1.48 -10.36
C GLU A 145 17.19 -2.23 -9.77
N LYS A 146 16.07 -2.32 -10.51
CA LYS A 146 14.88 -3.08 -10.07
C LYS A 146 15.16 -4.57 -9.96
N VAL A 147 15.92 -5.12 -10.91
CA VAL A 147 16.32 -6.54 -10.88
C VAL A 147 17.24 -6.81 -9.68
N ALA A 148 18.30 -6.02 -9.51
CA ALA A 148 19.24 -6.13 -8.40
C ALA A 148 18.51 -6.04 -7.05
N ARG A 149 17.62 -5.05 -6.91
CA ARG A 149 16.81 -4.88 -5.70
C ARG A 149 15.91 -6.08 -5.41
N ARG A 150 15.27 -6.63 -6.45
CA ARG A 150 14.38 -7.79 -6.27
C ARG A 150 15.17 -9.05 -5.91
N LEU A 151 16.37 -9.23 -6.47
CA LEU A 151 17.28 -10.32 -6.10
C LEU A 151 17.73 -10.21 -4.63
N GLU A 152 18.14 -9.02 -4.20
CA GLU A 152 18.54 -8.74 -2.81
C GLU A 152 17.41 -9.06 -1.82
N ILE A 153 16.18 -8.62 -2.12
CA ILE A 153 15.01 -8.92 -1.29
C ILE A 153 14.72 -10.42 -1.29
N THR A 154 14.85 -11.10 -2.43
CA THR A 154 14.67 -12.56 -2.54
C THR A 154 15.66 -13.30 -1.65
N GLN A 155 16.95 -12.93 -1.71
CA GLN A 155 17.99 -13.52 -0.88
C GLN A 155 17.74 -13.26 0.61
N THR A 156 17.39 -12.03 0.97
CA THR A 156 17.08 -11.65 2.36
C THR A 156 15.89 -12.44 2.89
N TRP A 157 14.82 -12.58 2.10
CA TRP A 157 13.64 -13.37 2.45
C TRP A 157 13.99 -14.83 2.71
N LEU A 158 14.68 -15.47 1.76
CA LEU A 158 15.07 -16.88 1.87
C LEU A 158 16.15 -17.12 2.92
N GLY A 159 16.95 -16.11 3.27
CA GLY A 159 17.88 -16.15 4.39
C GLY A 159 17.15 -16.18 5.73
N ARG A 160 16.10 -15.36 5.89
CA ARG A 160 15.27 -15.32 7.11
C ARG A 160 14.52 -16.61 7.37
N SER A 161 14.25 -17.41 6.33
CA SER A 161 13.59 -18.70 6.46
C SER A 161 14.46 -19.83 7.00
N GLY A 162 15.74 -19.56 7.34
CA GLY A 162 16.83 -20.51 7.61
C GLY A 162 16.38 -21.92 8.02
N GLN A 163 16.83 -22.99 7.38
CA GLN A 163 16.43 -24.41 7.60
C GLN A 163 14.96 -24.81 7.48
N CYS A 164 13.97 -23.91 7.45
CA CYS A 164 12.60 -24.33 7.14
C CYS A 164 12.51 -24.86 5.69
N PRO A 165 11.70 -25.91 5.45
CA PRO A 165 11.33 -26.33 4.09
C PRO A 165 10.65 -25.18 3.34
N LEU A 166 10.90 -25.06 2.04
CA LEU A 166 10.53 -23.89 1.24
C LEU A 166 9.41 -24.20 0.26
N SER A 167 8.42 -23.32 0.22
CA SER A 167 7.40 -23.26 -0.84
C SER A 167 7.66 -22.02 -1.72
N ILE A 168 8.17 -22.23 -2.92
CA ILE A 168 8.62 -21.14 -3.81
C ILE A 168 7.83 -21.17 -5.12
N SER A 169 7.43 -20.00 -5.60
CA SER A 169 6.92 -19.85 -6.96
C SER A 169 7.61 -18.71 -7.70
N LEU A 170 8.05 -18.95 -8.92
CA LEU A 170 8.65 -17.94 -9.78
C LEU A 170 7.78 -17.73 -11.03
N GLN A 171 7.42 -16.48 -11.29
CA GLN A 171 6.77 -16.06 -12.52
C GLN A 171 7.74 -15.22 -13.35
N SER A 172 8.18 -15.81 -14.45
CA SER A 172 8.97 -15.16 -15.49
C SER A 172 8.06 -14.81 -16.66
N ALA A 173 8.18 -13.58 -17.15
CA ALA A 173 7.44 -13.14 -18.33
C ALA A 173 8.14 -13.64 -19.61
N LEU A 174 7.36 -13.85 -20.66
CA LEU A 174 7.94 -14.10 -21.98
C LEU A 174 8.62 -12.79 -22.44
N GLU A 175 9.95 -12.78 -22.52
CA GLU A 175 10.64 -11.66 -23.16
C GLU A 175 10.15 -11.52 -24.61
N PRO A 176 9.92 -10.29 -25.11
CA PRO A 176 9.66 -10.10 -26.53
C PRO A 176 10.85 -10.68 -27.30
N ALA A 177 10.55 -11.50 -28.32
CA ALA A 177 11.55 -12.10 -29.18
C ALA A 177 12.50 -11.00 -29.66
N SER A 178 13.72 -11.00 -29.16
CA SER A 178 14.71 -10.02 -29.56
C SER A 178 15.06 -10.27 -31.03
N PRO A 179 15.43 -9.23 -31.79
CA PRO A 179 15.84 -9.41 -33.17
C PRO A 179 16.97 -10.44 -33.25
N PRO A 180 16.98 -11.30 -34.28
CA PRO A 180 18.04 -12.28 -34.47
C PRO A 180 19.39 -11.53 -34.57
N GLY A 181 20.26 -11.78 -33.59
CA GLY A 181 21.60 -11.18 -33.50
C GLY A 181 21.86 -10.25 -32.31
N THR A 182 20.84 -9.88 -31.51
CA THR A 182 21.04 -8.95 -30.37
C THR A 182 20.52 -9.42 -29.00
N ALA A 183 20.25 -10.71 -28.79
CA ALA A 183 19.97 -11.16 -27.42
C ALA A 183 20.52 -12.55 -27.10
N THR A 184 21.26 -12.59 -26.00
CA THR A 184 21.13 -13.66 -25.03
C THR A 184 19.70 -13.67 -24.51
N PRO A 185 18.87 -14.69 -24.78
CA PRO A 185 17.82 -15.00 -23.83
C PRO A 185 18.49 -15.39 -22.50
N SER A 186 17.82 -15.18 -21.37
CA SER A 186 18.12 -15.86 -20.08
C SER A 186 18.95 -15.10 -19.02
N GLY A 187 19.56 -13.93 -19.27
CA GLY A 187 20.40 -13.28 -18.25
C GLY A 187 19.69 -12.98 -16.91
N THR A 188 18.53 -12.32 -16.97
CA THR A 188 17.77 -11.93 -15.78
C THR A 188 17.07 -13.11 -15.13
N SER A 189 16.33 -13.91 -15.91
CA SER A 189 15.62 -15.06 -15.37
C SER A 189 16.58 -16.11 -14.80
N MET A 190 17.74 -16.31 -15.41
CA MET A 190 18.77 -17.18 -14.85
C MET A 190 19.37 -16.61 -13.56
N ARG A 191 19.51 -15.28 -13.39
CA ARG A 191 19.94 -14.70 -12.10
C ARG A 191 18.95 -14.98 -10.98
N PHE A 192 17.64 -14.81 -11.23
CA PHE A 192 16.61 -15.20 -10.27
C PHE A 192 16.67 -16.70 -9.99
N MET A 193 16.79 -17.49 -11.04
CA MET A 193 16.79 -18.92 -10.91
C MET A 193 17.99 -19.40 -10.08
N ARG A 194 19.22 -19.00 -10.44
CA ARG A 194 20.44 -19.25 -9.64
C ARG A 194 20.29 -18.87 -8.17
N THR A 195 19.65 -17.73 -7.90
CA THR A 195 19.39 -17.28 -6.53
C THR A 195 18.49 -18.25 -5.78
N LEU A 196 17.44 -18.80 -6.41
CA LEU A 196 16.58 -19.78 -5.77
C LEU A 196 17.25 -21.17 -5.67
N LEU A 197 18.06 -21.57 -6.67
CA LEU A 197 18.79 -22.86 -6.67
C LEU A 197 19.78 -22.95 -5.51
N ALA A 198 20.35 -21.83 -5.06
CA ALA A 198 21.19 -21.78 -3.86
C ALA A 198 20.48 -22.31 -2.60
N PHE A 199 19.15 -22.41 -2.62
CA PHE A 199 18.33 -22.93 -1.54
C PHE A 199 17.63 -24.25 -1.89
N ALA A 200 18.00 -24.89 -3.00
CA ALA A 200 17.39 -26.13 -3.50
C ALA A 200 17.31 -27.28 -2.48
N PRO A 201 18.31 -27.52 -1.60
CA PRO A 201 18.24 -28.58 -0.60
C PRO A 201 17.05 -28.47 0.37
N ARG A 202 16.47 -27.26 0.49
CA ARG A 202 15.31 -27.00 1.36
C ARG A 202 13.99 -26.96 0.60
N TRP A 203 13.97 -27.15 -0.71
CA TRP A 203 12.74 -27.05 -1.50
C TRP A 203 11.75 -28.17 -1.13
N GLN A 204 10.50 -27.78 -0.86
CA GLN A 204 9.38 -28.70 -0.59
C GLN A 204 8.31 -28.61 -1.67
N HIS A 205 7.88 -27.38 -1.99
CA HIS A 205 6.89 -27.12 -3.03
C HIS A 205 7.39 -26.05 -3.99
N VAL A 206 7.59 -26.38 -5.26
CA VAL A 206 8.16 -25.43 -6.21
C VAL A 206 7.32 -25.33 -7.47
N ARG A 207 6.99 -24.10 -7.86
CA ARG A 207 6.24 -23.81 -9.09
C ARG A 207 6.95 -22.79 -9.95
N PHE A 208 7.26 -23.14 -11.18
CA PHE A 208 7.87 -22.25 -12.15
C PHE A 208 6.89 -21.98 -13.29
N THR A 209 6.57 -20.71 -13.50
CA THR A 209 5.85 -20.24 -14.69
C THR A 209 6.86 -19.53 -15.59
N ALA A 210 7.46 -20.26 -16.53
CA ALA A 210 8.59 -19.78 -17.34
C ALA A 210 8.69 -20.49 -18.70
N PRO A 211 9.42 -19.91 -19.69
CA PRO A 211 9.72 -20.59 -20.94
C PRO A 211 10.49 -21.91 -20.73
N LEU A 212 10.27 -22.90 -21.61
CA LEU A 212 10.96 -24.20 -21.52
C LEU A 212 12.47 -24.11 -21.74
N SER A 213 12.96 -23.06 -22.40
CA SER A 213 14.40 -22.81 -22.57
C SER A 213 15.10 -22.62 -21.22
N LEU A 214 14.50 -21.83 -20.33
CA LEU A 214 15.00 -21.64 -18.97
C LEU A 214 15.03 -22.97 -18.22
N LEU A 215 13.97 -23.79 -18.35
CA LEU A 215 13.91 -25.11 -17.74
C LEU A 215 15.07 -26.00 -18.20
N SER A 216 15.29 -26.10 -19.53
CA SER A 216 16.36 -26.94 -20.06
C SER A 216 17.74 -26.50 -19.59
N GLU A 217 17.97 -25.19 -19.51
CA GLU A 217 19.24 -24.62 -19.07
C GLU A 217 19.47 -24.82 -17.58
N VAL A 218 18.41 -24.75 -16.76
CA VAL A 218 18.49 -25.08 -15.34
C VAL A 218 18.80 -26.55 -15.16
N MET A 219 18.05 -27.43 -15.81
CA MET A 219 18.23 -28.88 -15.69
C MET A 219 19.63 -29.33 -16.15
N SER A 220 20.25 -28.66 -17.12
CA SER A 220 21.60 -29.01 -17.56
C SER A 220 22.71 -28.57 -16.60
N HIS A 221 22.42 -27.71 -15.63
CA HIS A 221 23.38 -27.21 -14.63
C HIS A 221 22.94 -27.50 -13.19
N PHE A 222 21.92 -28.34 -13.01
CA PHE A 222 21.33 -28.62 -11.71
C PHE A 222 21.84 -29.94 -11.14
N ASP A 223 22.87 -29.83 -10.28
CA ASP A 223 23.43 -30.98 -9.54
C ASP A 223 23.02 -30.99 -8.06
N ALA A 224 22.11 -30.11 -7.65
CA ALA A 224 21.73 -29.98 -6.24
C ALA A 224 20.76 -31.09 -5.81
N GLU A 225 21.03 -31.69 -4.65
CA GLU A 225 20.09 -32.59 -4.01
C GLU A 225 18.85 -31.82 -3.52
N VAL A 226 17.67 -32.39 -3.76
CA VAL A 226 16.36 -31.84 -3.36
C VAL A 226 15.62 -32.82 -2.45
N PRO A 227 16.18 -33.17 -1.27
CA PRO A 227 15.70 -34.28 -0.46
C PRO A 227 14.32 -34.06 0.16
N LEU A 228 13.87 -32.80 0.28
CA LEU A 228 12.58 -32.42 0.86
C LEU A 228 11.48 -32.20 -0.19
N LEU A 229 11.79 -32.36 -1.49
CA LEU A 229 10.88 -31.98 -2.56
C LEU A 229 9.69 -32.94 -2.63
N GLU A 230 8.51 -32.39 -2.39
CA GLU A 230 7.24 -33.12 -2.49
C GLU A 230 6.51 -32.80 -3.80
N THR A 231 6.56 -31.54 -4.25
CA THR A 231 5.87 -31.12 -5.47
C THR A 231 6.73 -30.19 -6.32
N VAL A 232 6.83 -30.49 -7.60
CA VAL A 232 7.40 -29.59 -8.60
C VAL A 232 6.39 -29.40 -9.75
N ALA A 233 6.15 -28.15 -10.13
CA ALA A 233 5.25 -27.82 -11.22
C ALA A 233 5.91 -26.83 -12.18
N PHE A 234 5.84 -27.12 -13.47
CA PHE A 234 6.29 -26.24 -14.53
C PHE A 234 5.09 -25.87 -15.41
N GLN A 235 4.89 -24.57 -15.61
CA GLN A 235 3.83 -24.03 -16.45
C GLN A 235 4.46 -23.09 -17.47
N GLN A 236 4.03 -23.17 -18.72
CA GLN A 236 4.38 -22.13 -19.68
C GLN A 236 3.62 -20.85 -19.32
N PRO A 237 4.24 -19.66 -19.40
CA PRO A 237 3.51 -18.43 -19.25
C PRO A 237 2.42 -18.39 -20.33
N PRO A 238 1.21 -17.90 -20.02
CA PRO A 238 0.19 -17.71 -21.03
C PRO A 238 0.78 -16.86 -22.15
N ARG A 239 0.58 -17.27 -23.41
CA ARG A 239 0.93 -16.44 -24.57
C ARG A 239 0.06 -15.18 -24.48
N LEU A 240 0.57 -14.14 -23.83
CA LEU A 240 -0.03 -12.82 -23.88
C LEU A 240 -0.01 -12.41 -25.34
N GLN A 241 -1.18 -12.44 -26.01
CA GLN A 241 -1.36 -11.70 -27.24
C GLN A 241 -1.19 -10.24 -26.83
N PHE A 242 -0.08 -9.63 -27.22
CA PHE A 242 0.26 -8.25 -26.94
C PHE A 242 -0.79 -7.32 -27.57
N ALA A 243 -1.85 -7.04 -26.85
CA ALA A 243 -2.73 -5.92 -27.07
C ALA A 243 -3.23 -5.41 -25.72
N ALA A 244 -2.99 -4.13 -25.44
CA ALA A 244 -3.57 -3.33 -24.35
C ALA A 244 -2.87 -3.25 -22.98
N LEU A 245 -1.54 -3.18 -22.88
CA LEU A 245 -0.90 -2.62 -21.66
C LEU A 245 0.15 -1.53 -21.88
N CYS A 246 0.21 -0.96 -23.08
CA CYS A 246 0.88 0.31 -23.30
C CYS A 246 -0.08 1.27 -24.00
N LEU A 247 -0.36 2.40 -23.33
CA LEU A 247 -1.08 3.60 -23.78
C LEU A 247 -2.60 3.70 -23.53
N GLY A 248 -2.95 4.34 -22.40
CA GLY A 248 -3.89 5.46 -22.38
C GLY A 248 -5.32 5.20 -21.93
N ALA A 249 -5.60 5.35 -20.62
CA ALA A 249 -6.82 6.02 -20.10
C ALA A 249 -6.89 5.95 -18.56
N PHE A 250 -6.00 6.66 -17.86
CA PHE A 250 -6.27 7.14 -16.49
C PHE A 250 -6.19 8.68 -16.45
N GLN A 251 -6.67 9.31 -17.51
CA GLN A 251 -7.07 10.72 -17.51
C GLN A 251 -8.38 10.79 -18.30
N HIS A 252 -9.40 11.38 -17.69
CA HIS A 252 -10.80 11.48 -18.15
C HIS A 252 -11.69 10.23 -18.03
N THR A 253 -12.32 10.05 -16.87
CA THR A 253 -13.79 9.86 -16.74
C THR A 253 -14.22 10.04 -15.29
N ALA A 254 -13.98 11.24 -14.74
CA ALA A 254 -14.84 11.78 -13.70
C ALA A 254 -15.98 12.54 -14.40
N ARG A 255 -17.13 11.89 -14.61
CA ARG A 255 -18.49 12.47 -14.50
C ARG A 255 -19.59 11.50 -14.98
N ARG A 256 -20.51 11.25 -14.05
CA ARG A 256 -21.94 10.90 -14.21
C ARG A 256 -22.27 9.64 -15.01
N SER A 257 -22.64 8.58 -14.29
CA SER A 257 -24.01 8.02 -14.38
C SER A 257 -24.27 7.08 -13.22
N ASN A 258 -25.40 7.32 -12.55
CA ASN A 258 -25.99 6.48 -11.51
C ASN A 258 -26.11 5.03 -11.98
N LEU A 259 -25.77 4.08 -11.12
CA LEU A 259 -26.43 2.78 -10.97
C LEU A 259 -25.91 2.16 -9.65
N GLU A 260 -26.76 2.19 -8.63
CA GLU A 260 -26.51 1.52 -7.35
C GLU A 260 -26.51 -0.01 -7.54
N PRO A 261 -25.67 -0.74 -6.79
CA PRO A 261 -25.96 -2.12 -6.42
C PRO A 261 -26.43 -2.19 -4.96
N PHE A 262 -27.65 -2.69 -4.82
CA PHE A 262 -28.28 -3.21 -3.60
C PHE A 262 -27.30 -3.99 -2.70
N TYR A 263 -27.24 -3.62 -1.42
CA TYR A 263 -26.77 -4.49 -0.32
C TYR A 263 -27.93 -4.77 0.64
N PRO A 264 -28.16 -6.02 1.08
CA PRO A 264 -29.09 -6.28 2.17
C PRO A 264 -28.47 -5.91 3.52
N ARG A 265 -29.24 -5.13 4.30
CA ARG A 265 -28.93 -4.64 5.64
C ARG A 265 -28.75 -5.78 6.65
N SER A 266 -27.72 -5.68 7.47
CA SER A 266 -27.79 -6.15 8.87
C SER A 266 -27.18 -5.08 9.78
N HIS A 267 -27.95 -4.72 10.80
CA HIS A 267 -27.69 -3.66 11.76
C HIS A 267 -26.65 -4.10 12.79
N LEU A 268 -25.70 -3.21 13.14
CA LEU A 268 -25.29 -2.85 14.52
C LEU A 268 -24.22 -1.73 14.45
N PRO A 269 -24.15 -0.80 15.43
CA PRO A 269 -23.39 0.44 15.30
C PRO A 269 -21.94 0.29 15.79
N VAL A 270 -20.97 0.77 15.01
CA VAL A 270 -19.60 0.98 15.47
C VAL A 270 -19.24 2.45 15.26
N TYR A 271 -18.93 3.12 16.37
CA TYR A 271 -18.39 4.48 16.43
C TYR A 271 -17.15 4.62 15.54
N THR A 272 -17.20 5.47 14.52
CA THR A 272 -16.03 5.86 13.72
C THR A 272 -15.45 7.17 14.26
N SER A 273 -14.24 7.08 14.80
CA SER A 273 -13.36 8.23 15.01
C SER A 273 -12.53 8.42 13.74
N THR A 274 -12.94 9.36 12.90
CA THR A 274 -12.22 9.77 11.70
C THR A 274 -11.01 10.63 12.09
N ALA A 275 -9.81 10.16 11.76
CA ALA A 275 -8.63 11.01 11.57
C ALA A 275 -8.05 10.69 10.20
N PRO A 276 -7.70 11.68 9.36
CA PRO A 276 -7.22 11.45 8.00
C PRO A 276 -5.79 10.92 8.02
N MET A 277 -5.55 9.79 7.35
CA MET A 277 -4.20 9.38 6.95
C MET A 277 -3.85 10.05 5.62
N GLU A 278 -2.85 10.92 5.64
CA GLU A 278 -2.18 11.41 4.44
C GLU A 278 -1.39 10.27 3.75
N PRO A 279 -1.24 10.34 2.41
CA PRO A 279 -0.49 9.34 1.65
C PRO A 279 1.02 9.62 1.78
N VAL A 280 1.71 8.85 2.62
CA VAL A 280 3.18 8.86 2.66
C VAL A 280 3.71 7.91 1.60
N ASN A 281 4.22 8.51 0.53
CA ASN A 281 5.10 7.90 -0.45
C ASN A 281 6.47 7.69 0.21
N ASP A 282 6.86 6.44 0.50
CA ASP A 282 8.23 6.09 0.92
C ASP A 282 8.52 4.61 0.63
N SER A 283 8.90 4.33 -0.61
CA SER A 283 9.95 3.35 -0.89
C SER A 283 11.28 3.96 -0.43
N ASP A 284 12.12 3.20 0.29
CA ASP A 284 13.58 3.40 0.43
C ASP A 284 14.11 3.43 1.88
N SER A 285 14.01 2.31 2.62
CA SER A 285 15.01 1.92 3.66
C SER A 285 14.66 0.65 4.46
N TRP A 286 13.46 0.10 4.34
CA TRP A 286 12.92 -0.86 5.33
C TRP A 286 13.44 -2.32 5.28
N TRP A 287 14.44 -2.63 4.47
CA TRP A 287 14.89 -4.01 4.22
C TRP A 287 16.11 -4.44 5.03
N THR A 288 16.78 -3.49 5.68
CA THR A 288 17.81 -3.70 6.72
C THR A 288 17.16 -3.73 8.11
#